data_AF-A0A0D8BNR7-F1
#
_entry.id   AF-A0A0D8BNR7-F1
#
_cell.length_a   1.000
_cell.length_b   1.000
_cell.length_c   1.000
_cell.angle_alpha   90.00
_cell.angle_beta   90.00
_cell.angle_gamma   90.00
#
_symmetry.space_group_name_H-M   'P 1'
#
loop_
_entity.id
_entity.type
_entity.pdbx_description
1 polymer ?
#
loop_
_entity_poly.entity_id
_entity_poly.type
_entity_poly.pdbx_seq_one_letter_code
_entity_poly.pdbx_strand_id
1 'polypeptide(L)' 'MIVVGYPIWIRLEYRNEVGSMIGLTASVCSEADFLDILERCGVTRSNLLTVQINDKDYSVSRLNTLFTKLQAEGRGSA' A
#
# COMPACT_ATOMS: atom_id res chain seq x y z
N MET A 1 18.52 -20.90 6.03
CA MET A 1 17.12 -21.37 5.89
C MET A 1 16.39 -20.29 5.12
N ILE A 2 16.31 -20.41 3.79
CA ILE A 2 15.61 -19.43 2.96
C ILE A 2 14.13 -19.72 3.19
N VAL A 3 13.46 -18.88 3.98
CA VAL A 3 12.00 -18.91 4.04
C VAL A 3 11.56 -18.47 2.64
N VAL A 4 11.22 -19.45 1.80
CA VAL A 4 10.57 -19.18 0.51
C VAL A 4 9.16 -18.74 0.88
N GLY A 5 9.05 -17.51 1.39
CA GLY A 5 7.80 -16.87 1.74
C GLY A 5 7.07 -16.64 0.43
N TYR A 6 5.90 -17.25 0.29
CA TYR A 6 5.00 -16.99 -0.82
C TYR A 6 4.88 -15.47 -1.05
N PRO A 7 4.86 -15.01 -2.32
CA PRO A 7 4.66 -13.59 -2.60
C PRO A 7 3.37 -13.14 -1.91
N ILE A 8 3.46 -12.03 -1.17
CA ILE A 8 2.30 -11.46 -0.51
C ILE A 8 1.52 -10.76 -1.60
N TRP A 9 0.35 -11.29 -1.95
CA TRP A 9 -0.51 -10.63 -2.93
C TRP A 9 -1.27 -9.51 -2.28
N ILE A 10 -1.17 -8.32 -2.85
CA ILE A 10 -1.94 -7.16 -2.44
C ILE A 10 -2.91 -6.78 -3.55
N ARG A 11 -4.09 -6.33 -3.14
CA ARG A 11 -5.06 -5.65 -3.99
C ARG A 11 -5.38 -4.31 -3.34
N LEU A 12 -5.15 -3.23 -4.08
CA LEU A 12 -5.41 -1.87 -3.64
C LEU A 12 -6.53 -1.32 -4.51
N GLU A 13 -7.58 -0.79 -3.91
CA GLU A 13 -8.55 0.02 -4.64
C GLU A 13 -8.45 1.44 -4.12
N TYR A 14 -8.15 2.38 -5.02
CA TYR A 14 -7.96 3.77 -4.67
C TYR A 14 -8.58 4.67 -5.72
N ARG A 15 -8.82 5.92 -5.33
CA ARG A 15 -9.32 6.95 -6.23
C ARG A 15 -8.16 7.74 -6.80
N ASN A 16 -8.08 7.85 -8.12
CA ASN A 16 -7.10 8.73 -8.73
C ASN A 16 -7.56 10.20 -8.67
N GLU A 17 -6.70 11.10 -9.15
CA GLU A 17 -6.92 12.55 -9.14
C GLU A 17 -8.13 13.00 -9.97
N VAL A 18 -8.51 12.21 -10.98
CA VAL A 18 -9.70 12.45 -11.82
C VAL A 18 -10.97 11.82 -11.26
N GLY A 19 -10.93 11.31 -10.01
CA GLY A 19 -12.09 10.76 -9.32
C GLY A 19 -12.49 9.34 -9.75
N SER A 20 -11.69 8.68 -10.60
CA SER A 20 -11.92 7.31 -11.05
C SER A 20 -11.36 6.31 -10.04
N MET A 21 -12.08 5.19 -9.87
CA MET A 21 -11.64 4.08 -9.04
C MET A 21 -10.65 3.21 -9.83
N ILE A 22 -9.46 3.01 -9.27
CA ILE A 22 -8.39 2.20 -9.82
C ILE A 22 -8.15 1.01 -8.89
N GLY A 23 -8.19 -0.19 -9.46
CA GLY A 23 -7.81 -1.43 -8.78
C GLY A 23 -6.41 -1.86 -9.22
N LEU A 24 -5.46 -1.91 -8.30
CA LEU A 24 -4.11 -2.43 -8.53
C LEU A 24 -3.96 -3.76 -7.83
N THR A 25 -3.47 -4.77 -8.54
CA THR A 25 -3.04 -6.04 -7.95
C THR A 25 -1.54 -6.17 -8.14
N ALA A 26 -0.81 -6.37 -7.05
CA ALA A 26 0.64 -6.50 -7.07
C ALA A 26 1.09 -7.57 -6.07
N SER A 27 2.30 -8.08 -6.27
CA SER A 27 2.96 -8.97 -5.32
C SER A 27 4.05 -8.21 -4.60
N VAL A 28 4.03 -8.23 -3.27
CA VAL A 28 5.05 -7.60 -2.43
C VAL A 28 5.85 -8.66 -1.68
N CYS A 29 7.14 -8.39 -1.54
CA CYS A 29 8.05 -9.25 -0.79
C CYS A 29 8.40 -8.68 0.59
N SER A 30 8.08 -7.41 0.86
CA SER A 30 8.45 -6.70 2.09
C SER A 30 7.56 -5.47 2.32
N GLU A 31 7.54 -4.93 3.54
CA GLU A 31 6.85 -3.67 3.87
C GLU A 31 7.35 -2.52 2.98
N ALA A 32 8.66 -2.42 2.74
CA ALA A 32 9.23 -1.38 1.87
C ALA A 32 8.70 -1.44 0.42
N ASP A 33 8.51 -2.63 -0.12
CA ASP A 33 7.98 -2.84 -1.48
C ASP A 33 6.50 -2.42 -1.57
N PHE A 34 5.74 -2.70 -0.52
CA PHE A 34 4.37 -2.19 -0.37
C PHE A 34 4.33 -0.65 -0.31
N LEU A 35 5.23 -0.04 0.45
CA LEU A 35 5.34 1.42 0.56
C LEU A 35 5.75 2.07 -0.77
N ASP A 36 6.69 1.48 -1.51
CA ASP A 36 7.12 1.94 -2.84
C ASP A 36 5.96 1.93 -3.84
N ILE A 37 5.13 0.88 -3.83
CA ILE A 37 3.94 0.80 -4.70
C ILE A 37 2.92 1.88 -4.34
N LEU A 38 2.67 2.12 -3.05
CA LEU A 38 1.76 3.17 -2.63
C LEU A 38 2.25 4.55 -3.10
N GLU A 39 3.54 4.83 -2.95
CA GLU A 39 4.15 6.09 -3.38
C GLU A 39 4.10 6.27 -4.90
N ARG A 40 4.51 5.24 -5.67
CA ARG A 40 4.53 5.28 -7.15
C ARG A 40 3.15 5.41 -7.76
N CYS A 41 2.14 4.88 -7.10
CA CYS A 41 0.75 5.01 -7.54
C CYS A 41 0.07 6.28 -7.01
N GLY A 42 0.75 7.10 -6.21
CA GLY A 42 0.17 8.29 -5.57
C GLY A 42 -0.98 7.94 -4.61
N VAL A 43 -0.94 6.75 -4.02
CA VAL A 43 -1.95 6.28 -3.08
C VAL A 43 -1.70 6.93 -1.73
N THR A 44 -2.69 7.69 -1.28
CA THR A 44 -2.70 8.35 0.02
C THR A 44 -3.82 7.75 0.87
N ARG A 45 -3.74 7.97 2.18
CA ARG A 45 -4.81 7.54 3.09
C ARG A 45 -6.21 8.05 2.65
N SER A 46 -6.28 9.25 2.08
CA SER A 46 -7.54 9.91 1.70
C SER A 46 -8.15 9.35 0.42
N ASN A 47 -7.33 8.72 -0.44
CA ASN A 47 -7.80 8.17 -1.71
C ASN A 47 -7.89 6.65 -1.70
N LEU A 48 -7.27 5.99 -0.73
CA LEU A 48 -7.34 4.55 -0.53
C LEU A 48 -8.73 4.15 -0.01
N LEU A 49 -9.38 3.23 -0.71
CA LEU A 49 -10.73 2.74 -0.39
C LEU A 49 -10.66 1.40 0.32
N THR A 50 -9.96 0.43 -0.28
CA THR A 50 -9.84 -0.94 0.23
C THR A 50 -8.44 -1.47 -0.01
N VAL A 51 -8.02 -2.36 0.89
CA VAL A 51 -6.77 -3.11 0.77
C VAL A 51 -7.06 -4.55 1.08
N GLN A 52 -6.66 -5.44 0.19
CA GLN A 52 -6.71 -6.87 0.44
C GLN A 52 -5.29 -7.43 0.42
N ILE A 53 -4.99 -8.31 1.36
CA ILE A 53 -3.70 -9.00 1.44
C ILE A 53 -4.00 -10.49 1.46
N ASN A 54 -3.50 -11.24 0.47
CA ASN A 54 -3.80 -12.65 0.26
C ASN A 54 -5.31 -12.93 0.31
N ASP A 55 -6.10 -12.14 -0.44
CA ASP A 55 -7.57 -12.22 -0.53
C ASP A 55 -8.34 -11.84 0.75
N LYS A 56 -7.63 -11.43 1.81
CA LYS A 56 -8.26 -10.97 3.06
C LYS A 56 -8.38 -9.46 3.06
N ASP A 57 -9.57 -8.95 3.41
CA ASP A 57 -9.75 -7.51 3.61
C ASP A 57 -8.96 -7.02 4.82
N TYR A 58 -8.21 -5.94 4.63
CA TYR A 58 -7.43 -5.25 5.64
C TYR A 58 -7.99 -3.86 5.83
N SER A 59 -8.41 -3.57 7.06
CA SER A 59 -8.94 -2.25 7.40
C SER A 59 -7.88 -1.17 7.19
N VAL A 60 -8.25 -0.13 6.42
CA VAL A 60 -7.42 1.06 6.18
C VAL A 60 -6.95 1.71 7.51
N SER A 61 -7.74 1.59 8.58
CA SER A 61 -7.36 2.03 9.93
C SER A 61 -6.06 1.39 10.45
N ARG A 62 -5.77 0.14 10.11
CA ARG A 62 -4.51 -0.54 10.48
C ARG A 62 -3.32 -0.03 9.66
N LEU A 63 -3.58 0.41 8.44
CA LEU A 63 -2.56 1.00 7.56
C LEU A 63 -2.22 2.44 7.97
N ASN A 64 -2.99 3.05 8.87
CA ASN A 64 -2.70 4.39 9.34
C ASN A 64 -1.28 4.53 9.91
N THR A 65 -0.80 3.54 10.65
CA THR A 65 0.59 3.52 11.16
C THR A 65 1.61 3.51 10.02
N LEU A 66 1.33 2.80 8.92
CA LEU A 66 2.18 2.74 7.74
C LEU A 66 2.19 4.07 6.97
N PHE A 67 1.02 4.69 6.79
CA PHE A 67 0.93 6.02 6.19
C PHE A 67 1.61 7.10 7.04
N THR A 68 1.55 7.00 8.37
CA THR A 68 2.31 7.90 9.26
C THR A 68 3.81 7.70 9.11
N LYS A 69 4.29 6.46 8.98
CA LYS A 69 5.71 6.17 8.69
C LYS A 69 6.14 6.75 7.34
N LEU A 70 5.35 6.55 6.27
CA LEU A 70 5.60 7.14 4.94
C LEU A 70 5.76 8.67 5.02
N GLN A 71 4.87 9.36 5.73
CA GLN A 71 4.96 10.81 5.91
C GLN A 71 6.15 11.24 6.77
N ALA A 72 6.59 10.39 7.70
CA ALA A 72 7.75 10.66 8.54
C ALA A 72 9.07 10.45 7.78
N GLU A 73 9.16 9.41 6.95
CA GLU A 73 10.37 9.11 6.15
C GLU A 73 10.49 10.02 4.90
N GLY A 74 9.38 10.40 4.28
CA GLY A 74 9.37 11.41 3.20
C GLY A 74 9.75 12.83 3.64
N ARG A 75 9.84 13.09 4.96
CA ARG A 75 10.31 14.36 5.55
C ARG A 75 11.79 14.35 5.95
N GLY A 76 12.53 13.29 5.61
CA GLY A 76 13.95 13.12 5.93
C GLY A 76 14.94 13.55 4.83
N SER A 77 14.54 14.38 3.87
CA SER A 77 15.45 14.96 2.87
C SER A 77 15.11 16.43 2.65
N ALA A 78 15.62 17.27 3.55
CA ALA A 78 15.81 18.70 3.37
C ALA A 78 17.30 19.01 3.48
#